data_AF-A0A820Z676-F1
#
_entry.id   AF-A0A820Z676-F1
#
_cell.length_a   1.000
_cell.length_b   1.000
_cell.length_c   1.000
_cell.angle_alpha   90.00
_cell.angle_beta   90.00
_cell.angle_gamma   90.00
#
_symmetry.space_group_name_H-M   'P 1'
#
loop_
_entity.id
_entity.type
_entity.pdbx_description
1 polymer ?
#
loop_
_entity_poly.entity_id
_entity_poly.type
_entity_poly.pdbx_seq_one_letter_code
_entity_poly.pdbx_strand_id
1 'polypeptide(L)' 'MIFFRYALQVLSEEEVCVNEPFRPLGLFYSKAHQLQKLKYIPVIIYPNDSLHQVKTTKEVFEWIVQRAQTTELLLNENLS' A
#
# COMPACT_ATOMS: atom_id res chain seq x y z
N MET A 1 -13.81 -16.40 -12.87
CA MET A 1 -13.76 -15.09 -12.18
C MET A 1 -12.51 -15.05 -11.31
N ILE A 2 -11.59 -14.12 -11.57
CA ILE A 2 -10.51 -13.81 -10.62
C ILE A 2 -11.06 -12.70 -9.72
N PHE A 3 -11.15 -12.96 -8.40
CA PHE A 3 -11.47 -11.93 -7.42
C PHE A 3 -10.15 -11.35 -6.90
N PHE A 4 -9.88 -10.09 -7.19
CA PHE A 4 -8.78 -9.38 -6.55
C PHE A 4 -9.15 -9.07 -5.11
N ARG A 5 -8.38 -9.58 -4.14
CA ARG A 5 -8.54 -9.30 -2.72
C ARG A 5 -7.50 -8.27 -2.31
N TYR A 6 -7.81 -7.00 -2.46
CA TYR A 6 -6.95 -5.92 -1.96
C TYR A 6 -7.00 -5.87 -0.43
N ALA A 7 -5.84 -5.82 0.21
CA ALA A 7 -5.71 -5.63 1.64
C ALA A 7 -5.10 -4.25 1.89
N LEU A 8 -5.95 -3.32 2.34
CA LEU A 8 -5.56 -1.94 2.60
C LEU A 8 -4.88 -1.83 3.97
N GLN A 9 -3.69 -1.24 3.99
CA GLN A 9 -2.98 -0.84 5.20
C GLN A 9 -2.81 0.68 5.17
N VAL A 10 -3.59 1.37 5.99
CA VAL A 10 -3.42 2.81 6.22
C VAL A 10 -2.35 3.00 7.28
N LEU A 11 -1.42 3.91 7.04
CA LEU A 11 -0.35 4.27 7.96
C LEU A 11 -0.64 5.63 8.61
N SER A 12 -0.28 5.78 9.88
CA SER A 12 -0.19 7.05 10.58
C SER A 12 1.18 7.72 10.34
N GLU A 13 1.34 8.98 10.73
CA GLU A 13 2.61 9.71 10.59
C GLU A 13 3.77 9.04 11.36
N GLU A 14 3.48 8.38 12.48
CA GLU A 14 4.45 7.67 13.31
C GLU A 14 4.92 6.34 12.67
N GLU A 15 4.16 5.83 11.71
CA GLU A 15 4.39 4.54 11.04
C GLU A 15 5.22 4.69 9.75
N VAL A 16 5.67 5.91 9.46
CA VAL A 16 6.45 6.28 8.29
C VAL A 16 7.83 6.80 8.73
N CYS A 17 8.85 6.56 7.91
CA CYS A 17 10.18 7.09 8.17
C CYS A 17 10.17 8.62 8.18
N VAL A 18 10.66 9.23 9.27
CA VAL A 18 10.69 10.70 9.45
C VAL A 18 11.40 11.42 8.30
N ASN A 19 12.45 10.81 7.75
CA ASN A 19 13.24 11.40 6.67
C ASN A 19 12.73 11.00 5.27
N GLU A 20 11.80 10.06 5.18
CA GLU A 20 11.28 9.52 3.92
C GLU A 20 9.77 9.27 4.03
N PRO A 21 8.92 10.27 3.72
CA PRO A 21 7.47 10.24 3.98
C PRO A 21 6.67 9.22 3.15
N PHE A 22 7.34 8.50 2.26
CA PHE A 22 6.79 7.39 1.47
C PHE A 22 7.48 6.05 1.75
N ARG A 23 8.33 5.98 2.80
CA ARG A 23 8.93 4.73 3.26
C ARG A 23 8.26 4.31 4.58
N PRO A 24 7.49 3.20 4.58
CA PRO A 24 6.93 2.66 5.81
C PRO A 24 8.03 2.04 6.68
N LEU A 25 7.79 1.91 7.98
CA LEU A 25 8.70 1.18 8.86
C LEU A 25 8.80 -0.31 8.47
N GLY A 26 9.93 -0.94 8.78
CA GLY A 26 10.27 -2.32 8.42
C GLY A 26 9.15 -3.36 8.68
N LEU A 27 8.42 -3.20 9.78
CA LEU A 27 7.36 -4.13 10.21
C LEU A 27 6.18 -4.20 9.22
N PHE A 28 5.92 -3.13 8.47
CA PHE A 28 4.80 -3.07 7.52
C PHE A 28 5.12 -3.84 6.25
N TYR A 29 6.39 -3.91 5.84
CA TYR A 29 6.82 -4.80 4.75
C TYR A 29 6.60 -6.27 5.11
N SER A 30 6.94 -6.67 6.34
CA SER A 30 6.70 -8.04 6.81
C SER A 30 5.20 -8.41 6.78
N LYS A 31 4.34 -7.51 7.25
CA LYS A 31 2.88 -7.72 7.19
C LYS A 31 2.36 -7.81 5.74
N ALA A 32 2.84 -6.94 4.86
CA ALA A 32 2.47 -6.95 3.45
C ALA A 32 2.91 -8.24 2.72
N HIS A 33 4.10 -8.78 3.03
CA HIS A 33 4.53 -10.08 2.52
C HIS A 33 3.68 -11.24 3.02
N GLN A 34 3.23 -11.22 4.28
CA GLN A 34 2.30 -12.23 4.79
C GLN A 34 0.97 -12.20 4.01
N LEU A 35 0.45 -11.01 3.70
CA LEU A 35 -0.75 -10.84 2.88
C LEU A 35 -0.57 -11.39 1.46
N GLN A 36 0.59 -11.17 0.82
CA GLN A 36 0.91 -11.77 -0.48
C GLN A 36 0.91 -13.31 -0.41
N LYS A 37 1.48 -13.91 0.64
CA LYS A 37 1.43 -15.38 0.86
C LYS A 37 0.01 -15.91 0.97
N LEU A 38 -0.90 -15.12 1.56
CA LEU A 38 -2.33 -15.41 1.67
C LEU A 38 -3.13 -15.08 0.39
N LYS A 39 -2.44 -14.76 -0.72
CA LYS A 39 -3.05 -14.39 -2.01
C LYS A 39 -3.87 -13.08 -1.97
N TYR A 40 -3.54 -12.17 -1.05
CA TYR A 40 -4.01 -10.79 -1.06
C TYR A 40 -3.03 -9.90 -1.81
N ILE A 41 -3.54 -8.79 -2.36
CA ILE A 41 -2.74 -7.72 -2.93
C ILE A 41 -2.62 -6.62 -1.86
N PRO A 42 -1.44 -6.46 -1.22
CA PRO A 42 -1.26 -5.41 -0.23
C PRO A 42 -1.27 -4.03 -0.89
N VAL A 43 -1.86 -3.06 -0.20
CA VAL A 43 -1.88 -1.66 -0.60
C VAL A 43 -1.52 -0.83 0.61
N ILE A 44 -0.37 -0.15 0.56
CA ILE A 44 0.08 0.75 1.62
C ILE A 44 -0.40 2.16 1.29
N ILE A 45 -1.17 2.75 2.20
CA ILE A 45 -1.70 4.12 2.10
C ILE A 45 -0.98 4.97 3.14
N TYR A 46 -0.37 6.06 2.68
CA TYR A 46 0.42 6.96 3.52
C TYR A 46 -0.44 8.14 4.00
N PRO A 47 -0.08 8.78 5.12
CA PRO A 47 -0.80 9.95 5.63
C PRO A 47 -0.92 11.08 4.59
N ASN A 48 0.15 11.29 3.82
CA ASN A 48 0.24 12.36 2.82
C ASN A 48 -0.37 11.99 1.45
N ASP A 49 -1.05 10.86 1.35
CA ASP A 49 -1.68 10.45 0.10
C ASP A 49 -2.90 11.30 -0.23
N SER A 50 -3.06 11.61 -1.52
CA SER A 50 -4.17 12.38 -2.07
C SER A 50 -5.48 11.59 -2.18
N LEU A 51 -5.62 10.43 -1.53
CA LEU A 51 -6.83 9.61 -1.58
C LEU A 51 -8.09 10.40 -1.15
N HIS A 52 -7.94 11.32 -0.20
CA HIS A 52 -9.00 12.22 0.28
C HIS A 52 -9.49 13.23 -0.78
N GLN A 53 -8.72 13.46 -1.85
CA GLN A 53 -9.06 14.38 -2.94
C GLN A 53 -9.87 13.71 -4.05
N VAL A 54 -9.96 12.37 -4.00
CA VAL A 54 -10.64 11.55 -5.00
C VAL A 54 -12.15 11.57 -4.73
N LYS A 55 -12.95 11.96 -5.74
CA LYS A 55 -14.38 12.26 -5.53
C LYS A 55 -15.32 11.15 -5.97
N THR A 56 -14.88 10.27 -6.86
CA THR A 56 -15.73 9.21 -7.41
C THR A 56 -15.21 7.82 -7.05
N THR A 57 -16.13 6.86 -6.91
CA THR A 57 -15.79 5.46 -6.64
C THR A 57 -14.87 4.86 -7.71
N LYS A 58 -15.05 5.27 -8.97
CA LYS A 58 -14.20 4.83 -10.08
C LYS A 58 -12.76 5.29 -9.87
N GLU A 59 -12.56 6.58 -9.60
CA GLU A 59 -11.23 7.13 -9.38
C GLU A 59 -10.58 6.54 -8.11
N VAL A 60 -11.37 6.25 -7.05
CA VAL A 60 -10.85 5.57 -5.85
C VAL A 60 -10.30 4.19 -6.22
N PHE A 61 -11.02 3.44 -7.05
CA PHE A 61 -10.56 2.13 -7.49
C PHE A 61 -9.32 2.22 -8.37
N GLU A 62 -9.28 3.15 -9.33
CA GLU A 62 -8.10 3.41 -10.16
C GLU A 62 -6.88 3.78 -9.31
N TRP A 63 -7.08 4.62 -8.29
CA TRP A 63 -6.05 5.00 -7.33
C TRP A 63 -5.55 3.79 -6.53
N ILE A 64 -6.44 2.92 -6.03
CA ILE A 64 -6.06 1.69 -5.29
C ILE A 64 -5.24 0.76 -6.18
N VAL A 65 -5.64 0.58 -7.44
CA VAL A 65 -4.92 -0.27 -8.40
C VAL A 65 -3.51 0.27 -8.65
N GLN A 66 -3.37 1.58 -8.87
CA GLN A 66 -2.06 2.21 -9.04
C GLN A 66 -1.21 2.07 -7.76
N ARG A 67 -1.80 2.30 -6.59
CA ARG A 67 -1.09 2.20 -5.32
C ARG A 67 -0.63 0.77 -5.02
N ALA A 68 -1.39 -0.23 -5.43
CA ALA A 68 -0.99 -1.64 -5.33
C ALA A 68 0.30 -1.93 -6.10
N GLN A 69 0.43 -1.40 -7.32
CA GLN A 69 1.64 -1.56 -8.14
C GLN A 69 2.86 -0.91 -7.48
N THR A 70 2.70 0.31 -6.94
CA THR A 70 3.77 0.98 -6.19
C THR A 70 4.16 0.20 -4.93
N THR A 71 3.18 -0.36 -4.22
CA THR A 71 3.43 -1.19 -3.02
C THR A 71 4.24 -2.43 -3.38
N GLU A 72 3.93 -3.09 -4.50
CA GLU A 72 4.67 -4.25 -4.98
C GLU A 72 6.12 -3.93 -5.35
N LEU A 73 6.37 -2.81 -6.03
CA LEU A 73 7.73 -2.34 -6.33
C LEU A 73 8.54 -2.14 -5.06
N LEU A 74 7.97 -1.43 -4.07
CA LEU A 74 8.63 -1.17 -2.78
C LEU A 74 8.95 -2.48 -2.02
N LEU A 75 8.06 -3.47 -2.07
CA LEU A 75 8.29 -4.76 -1.43
C LEU A 75 9.44 -5.53 -2.08
N ASN A 76 9.56 -5.48 -3.41
CA ASN A 76 10.61 -6.17 -4.14
C ASN A 76 11.99 -5.52 -3.92
N GLU A 77 12.06 -4.20 -3.76
CA GLU A 77 13.30 -3.48 -3.43
C GLU A 77 13.85 -3.84 -2.04
N ASN A 78 13.00 -4.20 -1.08
CA ASN A 78 13.40 -4.52 0.30
C ASN A 78 13.67 -6.02 0.55
N LEU A 79 13.60 -6.86 -0.48
CA LEU A 79 13.91 -8.30 -0.42
C LEU A 79 15.33 -8.65 -0.92
N SER A 80 16.06 -7.68 -1.49
CA SER A 80 17.43 -7.82 -2.03
C SER A 80 18.48 -7.38 -1.02
#